data_AF-A0AAE1AQU8-F1
#
_entry.id   AF-A0AAE1AQU8-F1
#
_cell.length_a   1.000
_cell.length_b   1.000
_cell.length_c   1.000
_cell.angle_alpha   90.00
_cell.angle_beta   90.00
_cell.angle_gamma   90.00
#
_symmetry.space_group_name_H-M   'P 1'
#
loop_
_entity.id
_entity.type
_entity.pdbx_description
1 polymer ?
#
loop_
_entity_poly.entity_id
_entity_poly.type
_entity_poly.pdbx_seq_one_letter_code
_entity_poly.pdbx_strand_id
1 'polypeptide(L)'
;MLKSYPLLDFRISVTYYIHTYMYTWDSYPSIIKETRLRPGFVIHSASTQQLIMVELTVPYENRMEEAHTYRREKYMNLTKELENAGYKAVVMPVEVGARGFLGSSVYDLLTKLSICGNKRTKALKLLAEIAENSSRWIWSRRNERFLHKD
;
A
#
# COMPACT_ATOMS: atom_id res chain seq x y z
N MET A 1 -3.88 -9.92 -20.65
CA MET A 1 -5.11 -10.43 -20.02
C MET A 1 -4.93 -10.36 -18.51
N LEU A 2 -5.37 -9.28 -17.85
CA LEU A 2 -5.27 -9.13 -16.39
C LEU A 2 -6.32 -10.04 -15.74
N LYS A 3 -5.86 -11.08 -15.03
CA LYS A 3 -6.75 -11.96 -14.25
C LYS A 3 -7.38 -11.14 -13.13
N SER A 4 -8.70 -10.91 -13.22
CA SER A 4 -9.52 -10.41 -12.11
C SER A 4 -9.66 -11.53 -11.09
N TYR A 5 -9.30 -11.27 -9.83
CA TYR A 5 -9.41 -12.24 -8.75
C TYR A 5 -10.67 -11.92 -7.92
N PRO A 6 -11.59 -12.90 -7.73
CA PRO A 6 -12.78 -12.70 -6.92
C PRO A 6 -12.39 -12.52 -5.45
N LEU A 7 -12.87 -11.42 -4.84
CA LEU A 7 -12.41 -10.89 -3.55
C LEU A 7 -12.95 -11.62 -2.30
N LEU A 8 -13.62 -12.76 -2.44
CA LEU A 8 -14.44 -13.28 -1.33
C LEU A 8 -13.64 -13.74 -0.10
N ASP A 9 -12.30 -13.80 -0.15
CA ASP A 9 -11.47 -14.29 0.97
C ASP A 9 -10.23 -13.44 1.28
N PHE A 10 -10.21 -12.15 0.90
CA PHE A 10 -9.09 -11.28 1.31
C PHE A 10 -9.33 -10.69 2.70
N ARG A 11 -8.37 -10.90 3.61
CA ARG A 11 -8.25 -10.20 4.88
C ARG A 11 -7.31 -9.00 4.69
N ILE A 12 -7.73 -7.82 5.16
CA ILE A 12 -6.95 -6.59 5.09
C ILE A 12 -6.43 -6.27 6.49
N SER A 13 -5.11 -6.09 6.63
CA SER A 13 -4.50 -5.64 7.89
C SER A 13 -3.70 -4.36 7.63
N VAL A 14 -4.09 -3.26 8.28
CA VAL A 14 -3.43 -1.95 8.19
C VAL A 14 -2.44 -1.82 9.34
N THR A 15 -1.19 -1.51 9.05
CA THR A 15 -0.15 -1.36 10.07
C THR A 15 -0.14 0.06 10.62
N TYR A 16 -1.15 0.45 11.42
CA TYR A 16 -1.04 1.60 12.32
C TYR A 16 -1.68 1.26 13.67
N TYR A 17 -0.96 1.61 14.74
CA TYR A 17 -1.40 1.52 16.13
C TYR A 17 -2.85 2.03 16.28
N ILE A 18 -3.77 1.13 16.63
CA ILE A 18 -4.77 1.25 17.72
C ILE A 18 -5.52 -0.08 17.79
N HIS A 19 -5.49 -0.67 18.99
CA HIS A 19 -6.35 -1.75 19.44
C HIS A 19 -7.82 -1.39 19.21
N THR A 20 -8.46 -1.91 18.17
CA THR A 20 -9.88 -2.28 18.25
C THR A 20 -10.18 -3.33 17.19
N TYR A 21 -10.50 -4.54 17.66
CA TYR A 21 -10.81 -5.76 16.89
C TYR A 21 -9.60 -6.43 16.20
N MET A 22 -8.99 -7.37 16.93
CA MET A 22 -8.02 -8.36 16.43
C MET A 22 -8.56 -9.09 15.19
N TYR A 23 -8.25 -8.60 13.99
CA TYR A 23 -8.02 -9.48 12.85
C TYR A 23 -6.66 -10.14 13.10
N THR A 24 -6.66 -11.37 13.59
CA THR A 24 -5.44 -11.99 14.09
C THR A 24 -4.43 -12.23 12.97
N TRP A 25 -3.23 -11.68 13.17
CA TRP A 25 -2.04 -11.97 12.36
C TRP A 25 -1.72 -13.47 12.30
N ASP A 26 -2.32 -14.29 13.17
CA ASP A 26 -2.21 -15.75 13.17
C ASP A 26 -2.42 -16.36 11.78
N SER A 27 -3.37 -15.80 11.01
CA SER A 27 -3.68 -16.26 9.66
C SER A 27 -2.67 -15.81 8.59
N TYR A 28 -1.70 -14.97 8.92
CA TYR A 28 -0.65 -14.52 7.99
C TYR A 28 0.59 -15.43 8.02
N PRO A 29 1.35 -15.49 6.91
CA PRO A 29 2.60 -16.25 6.83
C PRO A 29 3.59 -15.78 7.91
N SER A 30 4.31 -16.71 8.54
CA SER A 30 5.38 -16.40 9.51
C SER A 30 6.43 -15.45 8.93
N ILE A 31 6.79 -15.65 7.66
CA ILE A 31 7.72 -14.81 6.89
C ILE A 31 7.34 -13.31 6.97
N ILE A 32 6.05 -12.98 6.87
CA ILE A 32 5.55 -11.60 6.99
C ILE A 32 5.47 -11.10 8.44
N LYS A 33 5.27 -12.01 9.40
CA LYS A 33 5.23 -11.64 10.82
C LYS A 33 6.62 -11.34 11.37
N GLU A 34 7.63 -12.05 10.89
CA GLU A 34 9.00 -12.03 11.41
C GLU A 34 9.90 -11.06 10.66
N THR A 35 9.52 -10.66 9.43
CA THR A 35 10.30 -9.70 8.66
C THR A 35 10.41 -8.35 9.39
N ARG A 36 11.59 -7.74 9.29
CA ARG A 36 11.83 -6.37 9.75
C ARG A 36 11.30 -5.33 8.76
N LEU A 37 10.95 -5.73 7.55
CA LEU A 37 10.30 -4.85 6.59
C LEU A 37 8.86 -4.56 7.04
N ARG A 38 8.44 -3.31 6.91
CA ARG A 38 7.10 -2.86 7.30
C ARG A 38 6.39 -2.24 6.08
N PRO A 39 5.78 -3.08 5.21
CA PRO A 39 4.87 -2.57 4.21
C PRO A 39 3.80 -1.70 4.85
N GLY A 40 3.36 -0.65 4.16
CA GLY A 40 2.31 0.24 4.65
C GLY A 40 1.04 -0.55 5.06
N PHE A 41 0.64 -1.51 4.24
CA PHE A 41 -0.35 -2.51 4.61
C PHE A 41 -0.18 -3.81 3.82
N VAL A 42 -0.68 -4.91 4.38
CA VAL A 42 -0.62 -6.24 3.76
C VAL A 42 -2.04 -6.78 3.64
N ILE A 43 -2.34 -7.34 2.47
CA ILE A 43 -3.62 -7.99 2.18
C ILE A 43 -3.32 -9.45 1.87
N HIS A 44 -3.94 -10.36 2.60
CA HIS A 44 -3.68 -11.80 2.48
C HIS A 44 -4.98 -12.57 2.29
N SER A 45 -4.98 -13.53 1.37
CA SER A 45 -6.03 -14.55 1.26
C SER A 45 -5.42 -15.91 1.56
N ALA A 46 -5.88 -16.52 2.65
CA ALA A 46 -5.40 -17.82 3.10
C ALA A 46 -5.87 -18.94 2.17
N SER A 47 -7.12 -18.89 1.67
CA SER A 47 -7.64 -19.93 0.77
C SER A 47 -6.92 -19.99 -0.57
N THR A 48 -6.44 -18.85 -1.07
CA THR A 48 -5.77 -18.76 -2.37
C THR A 48 -4.25 -18.65 -2.27
N GLN A 49 -3.72 -18.61 -1.04
CA GLN A 49 -2.31 -18.35 -0.71
C GLN A 49 -1.77 -17.11 -1.45
N GLN A 50 -2.56 -16.04 -1.50
CA GLN A 50 -2.19 -14.79 -2.17
C GLN A 50 -1.85 -13.71 -1.16
N LEU A 51 -0.81 -12.92 -1.46
CA LEU A 51 -0.37 -11.84 -0.61
C LEU A 51 -0.03 -10.60 -1.44
N ILE A 52 -0.64 -9.47 -1.10
CA ILE A 52 -0.39 -8.17 -1.71
C ILE A 52 0.21 -7.27 -0.63
N MET A 53 1.48 -6.90 -0.79
CA MET A 53 2.15 -5.90 0.03
C MET A 53 2.01 -4.55 -0.65
N VAL A 54 1.37 -3.59 0.01
CA VAL A 54 1.21 -2.24 -0.54
C VAL A 54 2.11 -1.28 0.22
N GLU A 55 2.91 -0.54 -0.55
CA GLU A 55 3.82 0.47 -0.03
C GLU A 55 3.39 1.83 -0.57
N LEU A 56 2.86 2.69 0.29
CA LEU A 56 2.52 4.06 -0.09
C LEU A 56 3.81 4.89 -0.22
N THR A 57 3.91 5.64 -1.31
CA THR A 57 5.04 6.52 -1.60
C THR A 57 4.52 7.87 -2.08
N VAL A 58 5.10 8.96 -1.56
CA VAL A 58 4.75 10.35 -1.90
C VAL A 58 5.98 11.03 -2.49
N PRO A 59 6.41 10.65 -3.70
CA PRO A 59 7.58 11.25 -4.32
C PRO A 59 7.22 12.64 -4.86
N TYR A 60 8.24 13.45 -5.13
CA TYR A 60 8.08 14.58 -6.04
C TYR A 60 7.80 14.04 -7.45
N GLU A 61 6.97 14.71 -8.25
CA GLU A 61 6.41 14.14 -9.48
C GLU A 61 7.49 13.68 -10.48
N ASN A 62 8.64 14.35 -10.53
CA ASN A 62 9.77 13.99 -11.39
C ASN A 62 10.55 12.74 -10.94
N ARG A 63 10.31 12.22 -9.73
CA ARG A 63 11.01 11.06 -9.14
C ARG A 63 10.11 9.84 -8.96
N MET A 64 8.92 9.83 -9.56
CA MET A 64 7.96 8.75 -9.39
C MET A 64 8.51 7.38 -9.80
N GLU A 65 9.15 7.28 -10.96
CA GLU A 65 9.66 6.02 -11.49
C GLU A 65 10.86 5.47 -10.69
N GLU A 66 11.76 6.36 -10.27
CA GLU A 66 12.90 6.03 -9.40
C GLU A 66 12.40 5.51 -8.04
N ALA A 67 11.45 6.21 -7.42
CA ALA A 67 10.86 5.80 -6.16
C ALA A 67 10.12 4.46 -6.28
N HIS A 68 9.41 4.24 -7.38
CA HIS A 68 8.71 2.99 -7.66
C HIS A 68 9.68 1.81 -7.72
N THR A 69 10.76 1.95 -8.51
CA THR A 69 11.78 0.91 -8.66
C THR A 69 12.47 0.60 -7.34
N TYR A 70 12.91 1.64 -6.62
CA TYR A 70 13.56 1.49 -5.32
C TYR A 70 12.67 0.74 -4.31
N ARG A 71 11.38 1.08 -4.22
CA ARG A 71 10.45 0.39 -3.32
C ARG A 71 10.20 -1.04 -3.77
N ARG A 72 10.11 -1.32 -5.08
CA ARG A 72 9.97 -2.69 -5.57
C ARG A 72 11.19 -3.54 -5.19
N GLU A 73 12.40 -3.02 -5.41
CA GLU A 73 13.66 -3.70 -5.12
C GLU A 73 13.83 -4.04 -3.63
N LYS A 74 13.42 -3.11 -2.75
CA LYS A 74 13.44 -3.31 -1.28
C LYS A 74 12.73 -4.59 -0.83
N TYR A 75 11.65 -4.99 -1.51
CA TYR A 75 10.84 -6.16 -1.14
C TYR A 75 11.11 -7.40 -2.01
N MET A 76 12.10 -7.38 -2.91
CA MET A 76 12.39 -8.50 -3.82
C MET A 76 12.72 -9.79 -3.08
N ASN A 77 13.60 -9.73 -2.07
CA ASN A 77 13.99 -10.93 -1.32
C ASN A 77 12.80 -11.49 -0.53
N LEU A 78 12.02 -10.63 0.12
CA LEU A 78 10.82 -11.04 0.85
C LEU A 78 9.78 -11.70 -0.08
N THR A 79 9.62 -11.17 -1.29
CA THR A 79 8.70 -11.74 -2.29
C THR A 79 9.18 -13.14 -2.70
N LYS A 80 10.48 -13.32 -2.94
CA LYS A 80 11.06 -14.64 -3.26
C LYS A 80 10.90 -15.65 -2.11
N GLU A 81 11.11 -15.23 -0.86
CA GLU A 81 10.91 -16.10 0.31
C GLU A 81 9.45 -16.58 0.39
N LEU A 82 8.49 -15.69 0.15
CA LEU A 82 7.08 -16.03 0.12
C LEU A 82 6.73 -16.97 -1.04
N GLU A 83 7.26 -16.71 -2.24
CA GLU A 83 7.09 -17.58 -3.40
C GLU A 83 7.65 -18.98 -3.16
N ASN A 84 8.84 -19.07 -2.56
CA ASN A 84 9.44 -20.35 -2.16
C ASN A 84 8.60 -21.10 -1.11
N ALA A 85 7.86 -20.37 -0.27
CA ALA A 85 6.91 -20.94 0.68
C ALA A 85 5.51 -21.23 0.08
N GLY A 86 5.36 -21.10 -1.24
CA GLY A 86 4.12 -21.44 -1.97
C GLY A 86 3.10 -20.31 -2.07
N TYR A 87 3.45 -19.09 -1.64
CA TYR A 87 2.56 -17.94 -1.75
C TYR A 87 2.71 -17.23 -3.10
N LYS A 88 1.60 -16.74 -3.64
CA LYS A 88 1.59 -15.78 -4.75
C LYS A 88 1.72 -14.38 -4.16
N ALA A 89 2.95 -13.91 -3.99
CA ALA A 89 3.25 -12.62 -3.41
C ALA A 89 3.45 -11.54 -4.49
N VAL A 90 2.95 -10.33 -4.24
CA VAL A 90 3.24 -9.16 -5.07
C VAL A 90 3.47 -7.95 -4.19
N VAL A 91 4.48 -7.15 -4.53
CA VAL A 91 4.65 -5.81 -3.96
C VAL A 91 4.09 -4.77 -4.93
N MET A 92 3.29 -3.86 -4.41
CA MET A 92 2.71 -2.74 -5.14
C MET A 92 3.14 -1.44 -4.47
N PRO A 93 4.23 -0.81 -4.94
CA PRO A 93 4.49 0.58 -4.66
C PRO A 93 3.36 1.43 -5.27
N VAL A 94 2.78 2.33 -4.49
CA VAL A 94 1.66 3.16 -4.88
C VAL A 94 2.01 4.62 -4.67
N GLU A 95 2.14 5.35 -5.78
CA GLU A 95 2.59 6.74 -5.78
C GLU A 95 1.41 7.69 -5.76
N VAL A 96 1.37 8.53 -4.73
CA VAL A 96 0.41 9.63 -4.58
C VAL A 96 1.20 10.90 -4.33
N GLY A 97 1.22 11.81 -5.30
CA GLY A 97 1.89 13.10 -5.20
C GLY A 97 1.20 14.04 -4.20
N ALA A 98 1.98 14.90 -3.56
CA ALA A 98 1.51 15.79 -2.51
C ALA A 98 0.43 16.79 -2.97
N ARG A 99 0.33 17.08 -4.27
CA ARG A 99 -0.69 17.96 -4.87
C ARG A 99 -1.94 17.21 -5.35
N GLY A 100 -2.15 15.98 -4.86
CA GLY A 100 -3.26 15.13 -5.29
C GLY A 100 -3.02 14.44 -6.64
N PHE A 101 -1.80 14.47 -7.18
CA PHE A 101 -1.46 13.73 -8.39
C PHE A 101 -1.44 12.22 -8.09
N LEU A 102 -2.15 11.41 -8.88
CA LEU A 102 -2.20 9.96 -8.69
C LEU A 102 -1.39 9.27 -9.79
N GLY A 103 -0.42 8.44 -9.39
CA GLY A 103 0.28 7.57 -10.32
C GLY A 103 -0.64 6.47 -10.87
N SER A 104 -0.23 5.88 -12.00
CA SER A 104 -0.92 4.71 -12.58
C SER A 104 -0.99 3.53 -11.60
N SER A 105 -0.02 3.43 -10.70
CA SER A 105 0.03 2.41 -9.64
C SER A 105 -1.18 2.42 -8.70
N VAL A 106 -1.79 3.58 -8.43
CA VAL A 106 -3.03 3.68 -7.65
C VAL A 106 -4.16 2.99 -8.41
N TYR A 107 -4.25 3.24 -9.71
CA TYR A 107 -5.25 2.61 -10.56
C TYR A 107 -5.02 1.10 -10.68
N ASP A 108 -3.75 0.68 -10.79
CA ASP A 108 -3.37 -0.73 -10.82
C ASP A 108 -3.73 -1.44 -9.52
N LEU A 109 -3.50 -0.80 -8.36
CA LEU A 109 -3.92 -1.33 -7.06
C LEU A 109 -5.43 -1.50 -7.01
N LEU A 110 -6.20 -0.47 -7.37
CA LEU A 110 -7.66 -0.55 -7.34
C LEU A 110 -8.18 -1.64 -8.28
N THR A 111 -7.54 -1.81 -9.44
CA THR A 111 -7.85 -2.88 -10.40
C THR A 111 -7.49 -4.26 -9.83
N LYS A 112 -6.34 -4.39 -9.17
CA LYS A 112 -5.90 -5.63 -8.49
C LYS A 112 -6.86 -6.03 -7.37
N LEU A 113 -7.41 -5.03 -6.68
CA LEU A 113 -8.44 -5.18 -5.66
C LEU A 113 -9.85 -5.24 -6.24
N SER A 114 -10.02 -5.39 -7.56
CA SER A 114 -11.32 -5.48 -8.24
C SER A 114 -12.30 -4.33 -7.90
N ILE A 115 -11.76 -3.16 -7.56
CA ILE A 115 -12.51 -1.91 -7.33
C ILE A 115 -12.69 -1.23 -8.69
N CYS A 116 -13.91 -1.23 -9.20
CA CYS A 116 -14.23 -0.81 -10.57
C CYS A 116 -15.33 0.28 -10.63
N GLY A 117 -15.49 0.88 -11.81
CA GLY A 117 -16.58 1.81 -12.12
C GLY A 117 -16.64 3.01 -11.18
N ASN A 118 -17.87 3.37 -10.76
CA ASN A 118 -18.11 4.52 -9.90
C ASN A 118 -17.38 4.45 -8.55
N LYS A 119 -17.19 3.25 -7.99
CA LYS A 119 -16.44 3.07 -6.73
C LYS A 119 -14.97 3.47 -6.91
N ARG A 120 -14.36 3.06 -8.03
CA ARG A 120 -12.98 3.44 -8.38
C ARG A 120 -12.84 4.95 -8.56
N THR A 121 -13.73 5.57 -9.31
CA THR A 121 -13.70 7.02 -9.53
C THR A 121 -13.83 7.80 -8.21
N LYS A 122 -14.70 7.35 -7.30
CA LYS A 122 -14.83 7.94 -5.96
C LYS A 122 -13.56 7.74 -5.13
N ALA A 123 -12.98 6.55 -5.13
CA ALA A 123 -11.74 6.25 -4.40
C ALA A 123 -10.56 7.10 -4.90
N LEU A 124 -10.40 7.25 -6.21
CA LEU A 124 -9.36 8.10 -6.80
C LEU A 124 -9.53 9.56 -6.36
N LYS A 125 -10.74 10.13 -6.48
CA LYS A 125 -11.00 11.51 -6.04
C LYS A 125 -10.69 11.72 -4.56
N LEU A 126 -11.14 10.79 -3.71
CA LEU A 126 -10.91 10.85 -2.28
C LEU A 126 -9.41 10.77 -1.93
N LEU A 127 -8.65 9.87 -2.58
CA LEU A 127 -7.20 9.75 -2.37
C LEU A 127 -6.47 11.05 -2.75
N ALA A 128 -6.82 11.65 -3.89
CA ALA A 128 -6.24 12.90 -4.34
C ALA A 128 -6.52 14.04 -3.34
N GLU A 129 -7.78 14.17 -2.91
CA GLU A 129 -8.21 15.19 -1.94
C GLU A 129 -7.52 15.01 -0.58
N ILE A 130 -7.44 13.77 -0.07
CA ILE A 130 -6.74 13.49 1.20
C ILE A 130 -5.27 13.88 1.10
N ALA A 131 -4.59 13.55 -0.01
CA ALA A 131 -3.19 13.88 -0.19
C ALA A 131 -2.95 15.39 -0.23
N GLU A 132 -3.77 16.13 -0.98
CA GLU A 132 -3.69 17.59 -1.07
C GLU A 132 -3.99 18.26 0.27
N ASN A 133 -5.06 17.85 0.95
CA ASN A 133 -5.43 18.42 2.24
C ASN A 133 -4.36 18.14 3.31
N SER A 134 -3.79 16.93 3.30
CA SER A 134 -2.73 16.55 4.23
C SER A 134 -1.46 17.37 3.99
N SER A 135 -1.03 17.50 2.74
CA SER A 135 0.16 18.28 2.39
C SER A 135 -0.04 19.77 2.70
N ARG A 136 -1.22 20.32 2.41
CA ARG A 136 -1.59 21.70 2.77
C ARG A 136 -1.54 21.93 4.27
N TRP A 137 -2.05 20.98 5.07
CA TRP A 137 -2.04 21.06 6.53
C TRP A 137 -0.62 21.10 7.09
N ILE A 138 0.28 20.26 6.53
CA ILE A 138 1.70 20.25 6.90
C ILE A 138 2.35 21.58 6.52
N TRP A 139 2.13 22.04 5.29
CA TRP A 139 2.72 23.29 4.79
C TRP A 139 2.26 24.52 5.56
N SER A 140 0.97 24.59 5.94
CA SER A 140 0.44 25.72 6.70
C SER A 140 1.07 25.83 8.09
N ARG A 141 1.64 24.74 8.61
CA ARG A 141 2.27 24.65 9.94
C ARG A 141 3.79 24.54 9.89
N ARG A 142 4.43 24.73 8.73
CA ARG A 142 5.87 24.52 8.55
C ARG A 142 6.78 25.32 9.52
N ASN A 143 6.27 26.41 10.09
CA ASN A 143 7.00 27.25 11.04
C ASN A 143 6.70 26.91 12.51
N GLU A 144 5.85 25.92 12.78
CA GLU A 144 5.50 25.49 14.13
C GLU A 144 6.58 24.54 14.66
N ARG A 145 7.20 24.92 15.79
CA ARG A 145 8.37 24.21 16.34
C ARG A 145 8.10 22.74 16.71
N PHE A 146 6.88 22.36 17.05
CA PHE A 146 6.58 21.00 17.49
C PHE A 146 6.58 19.95 16.36
N LEU A 147 6.58 20.38 15.09
CA LEU A 147 6.68 19.47 13.93
C LEU A 147 8.13 19.13 13.57
N HIS A 148 9.09 19.88 14.10
CA HIS A 148 10.52 19.63 13.95
C HIS A 148 10.98 18.90 15.21
N LYS A 149 11.21 17.59 15.13
CA LYS A 149 11.98 16.90 16.17
C LYS A 149 13.44 17.30 15.97
N ASP A 150 14.01 18.00 16.94
CA ASP A 150 15.46 18.23 17.06
C ASP A 150 16.23 16.90 17.02
#